data_AF-A0A842NJH0-F1
#
_entry.id   AF-A0A842NJH0-F1
#
_cell.length_a   1.000
_cell.length_b   1.000
_cell.length_c   1.000
_cell.angle_alpha   90.00
_cell.angle_beta   90.00
_cell.angle_gamma   90.00
#
_symmetry.space_group_name_H-M   'P 1'
#
loop_
_entity.id
_entity.type
_entity.pdbx_description
1 polymer ?
#
loop_
_entity_poly.entity_id
_entity_poly.type
_entity_poly.pdbx_seq_one_letter_code
_entity_poly.pdbx_strand_id
1 'polypeptide(L)'
;MELTGRVLDAYYNVRQNLYMIQTANRASPPVRAFCSRLTRELEGLVPKDFLDRYAPDRIAHLPRYLKAFKIRAERGAYDRDKDQEKAGRIEPFTKALSRNLRDISSHASLEKRKSFEELFWMVEEFKVSVFAQELKTPFPVSAKRLEKKLREVERMV
;
A
#
# COMPACT_ATOMS: atom_id res chain seq x y z
N MET A 1 -0.12 4.80 23.08
CA MET A 1 -1.56 4.47 22.93
C MET A 1 -2.26 5.36 21.90
N GLU A 2 -2.03 6.67 21.88
CA GLU A 2 -2.68 7.59 20.92
C GLU A 2 -2.39 7.25 19.44
N LEU A 3 -1.14 6.93 19.10
CA LEU A 3 -0.75 6.60 17.73
C LEU A 3 -1.45 5.34 17.20
N THR A 4 -1.48 4.27 18.00
CA THR A 4 -2.19 3.03 17.66
C THR A 4 -3.67 3.28 17.41
N GLY A 5 -4.33 4.08 18.27
CA GLY A 5 -5.74 4.45 18.09
C GLY A 5 -5.98 5.13 16.74
N ARG A 6 -5.15 6.11 16.37
CA ARG A 6 -5.25 6.81 15.07
C ARG A 6 -5.13 5.86 13.87
N VAL A 7 -4.25 4.85 13.95
CA VAL A 7 -4.10 3.84 12.90
C VAL A 7 -5.35 2.97 12.81
N LEU A 8 -5.86 2.48 13.94
CA LEU A 8 -7.05 1.63 13.98
C LEU A 8 -8.30 2.37 13.51
N ASP A 9 -8.47 3.63 13.89
CA ASP A 9 -9.56 4.48 13.40
C ASP A 9 -9.47 4.68 11.89
N ALA A 10 -8.29 5.00 11.36
CA ALA A 10 -8.08 5.15 9.93
C ALA A 10 -8.35 3.82 9.19
N TYR A 11 -7.91 2.70 9.74
CA TYR A 11 -8.13 1.37 9.18
C TYR A 11 -9.62 1.03 9.14
N TYR A 12 -10.32 1.23 10.25
CA TYR A 12 -11.77 1.03 10.37
C TYR A 12 -12.53 1.88 9.34
N ASN A 13 -12.16 3.15 9.18
CA ASN A 13 -12.79 4.04 8.20
C ASN A 13 -12.62 3.54 6.75
N VAL A 14 -11.45 3.01 6.38
CA VAL A 14 -11.24 2.40 5.06
C VAL A 14 -12.11 1.14 4.89
N ARG A 15 -12.14 0.26 5.91
CA ARG A 15 -12.95 -0.97 5.88
C ARG A 15 -14.44 -0.67 5.73
N GLN A 16 -14.96 0.28 6.50
CA GLN A 16 -16.35 0.73 6.40
C GLN A 16 -16.65 1.31 5.01
N ASN A 17 -15.76 2.15 4.48
CA ASN A 17 -15.94 2.71 3.14
C ASN A 17 -16.00 1.63 2.05
N LEU A 18 -15.07 0.66 2.06
CA LEU A 18 -15.08 -0.47 1.13
C LEU A 18 -16.35 -1.31 1.26
N TYR A 19 -16.82 -1.55 2.49
CA TYR A 19 -18.08 -2.25 2.74
C TYR A 19 -19.27 -1.49 2.17
N MET A 20 -19.34 -0.17 2.37
CA MET A 20 -20.41 0.67 1.83
C MET A 20 -20.41 0.69 0.30
N ILE A 21 -19.25 0.83 -0.34
CA ILE A 21 -19.13 0.76 -1.80
C ILE A 21 -19.60 -0.61 -2.32
N GLN A 22 -19.15 -1.69 -1.70
CA GLN A 22 -19.51 -3.05 -2.10
C GLN A 22 -21.02 -3.32 -1.92
N THR A 23 -21.62 -2.82 -0.85
CA THR A 23 -23.06 -3.00 -0.58
C THR A 23 -23.93 -2.14 -1.50
N ALA A 24 -23.52 -0.92 -1.84
CA ALA A 24 -24.20 -0.11 -2.84
C ALA A 24 -24.10 -0.71 -4.26
N ASN A 25 -23.03 -1.46 -4.55
CA ASN A 25 -22.75 -2.05 -5.86
C ASN A 25 -22.90 -3.58 -5.89
N ARG A 26 -23.83 -4.14 -5.10
CA ARG A 26 -24.04 -5.61 -4.96
C ARG A 26 -24.22 -6.31 -6.30
N ALA A 27 -24.89 -5.69 -7.26
CA ALA A 27 -25.14 -6.26 -8.59
C ALA A 27 -23.97 -6.11 -9.58
N SER A 28 -22.86 -5.45 -9.21
CA SER A 28 -21.71 -5.20 -10.10
C SER A 28 -20.51 -6.07 -9.72
N PRO A 29 -20.30 -7.24 -10.38
CA PRO A 29 -19.12 -8.08 -10.12
C PRO A 29 -17.79 -7.35 -10.21
N PRO A 30 -17.55 -6.45 -11.18
CA PRO A 30 -16.28 -5.74 -11.28
C PRO A 30 -15.98 -4.83 -10.08
N VAL A 31 -16.98 -4.13 -9.54
CA VAL A 31 -16.81 -3.28 -8.34
C VAL A 31 -16.53 -4.14 -7.11
N ARG A 32 -17.21 -5.28 -6.96
CA ARG A 32 -16.94 -6.22 -5.85
C ARG A 32 -15.52 -6.77 -5.93
N ALA A 33 -15.06 -7.15 -7.12
CA ALA A 33 -13.70 -7.64 -7.34
C ALA A 33 -12.65 -6.56 -7.01
N PHE A 34 -12.92 -5.31 -7.38
CA PHE A 34 -12.09 -4.16 -7.02
C PHE A 34 -12.00 -3.97 -5.49
N CYS A 35 -13.14 -3.90 -4.79
CA CYS A 35 -13.17 -3.75 -3.33
C CYS A 35 -12.47 -4.92 -2.60
N SER A 36 -12.63 -6.13 -3.12
CA SER A 36 -11.96 -7.33 -2.59
C SER A 36 -10.45 -7.27 -2.77
N ARG A 37 -9.95 -6.75 -3.91
CA ARG A 37 -8.51 -6.51 -4.11
C ARG A 37 -7.98 -5.47 -3.14
N LEU A 38 -8.64 -4.32 -3.02
CA LEU A 38 -8.23 -3.26 -2.09
C LEU A 38 -8.23 -3.73 -0.63
N THR A 39 -9.18 -4.58 -0.24
CA THR A 39 -9.20 -5.20 1.09
C THR A 39 -7.94 -6.00 1.35
N ARG A 40 -7.49 -6.83 0.40
CA ARG A 40 -6.26 -7.61 0.56
C ARG A 40 -5.02 -6.73 0.61
N GLU A 41 -4.95 -5.69 -0.21
CA GLU A 41 -3.83 -4.74 -0.15
C GLU A 41 -3.78 -4.01 1.19
N LEU A 42 -4.95 -3.63 1.74
CA LEU A 42 -5.08 -3.00 3.06
C LEU A 42 -4.61 -3.93 4.19
N GLU A 43 -4.98 -5.21 4.16
CA GLU A 43 -4.52 -6.22 5.12
C GLU A 43 -3.00 -6.47 5.04
N GLY A 44 -2.41 -6.32 3.84
CA GLY A 44 -0.96 -6.38 3.67
C GLY A 44 -0.22 -5.16 4.24
N LEU A 45 -0.84 -3.98 4.21
CA LEU A 45 -0.28 -2.74 4.76
C LEU A 45 -0.40 -2.66 6.28
N VAL A 46 -1.50 -3.18 6.85
CA VAL A 46 -1.74 -3.21 8.29
C VAL A 46 -2.08 -4.65 8.69
N PRO A 47 -1.07 -5.54 8.77
CA PRO A 47 -1.28 -6.91 9.25
C PRO A 47 -1.60 -6.90 10.75
N LYS A 48 -2.06 -8.03 11.29
CA LYS A 48 -2.48 -8.12 12.71
C LYS A 48 -1.35 -7.82 13.70
N ASP A 49 -0.12 -8.07 13.30
CA ASP A 49 1.13 -7.89 14.04
C ASP A 49 1.89 -6.61 13.63
N PHE A 50 1.23 -5.63 13.00
CA PHE A 50 1.91 -4.44 12.46
C PHE A 50 2.67 -3.62 13.52
N LEU A 51 2.25 -3.67 14.78
CA LEU A 51 2.92 -2.98 15.90
C LEU A 51 4.28 -3.61 16.23
N ASP A 52 4.40 -4.93 16.05
CA ASP A 52 5.66 -5.65 16.25
C ASP A 52 6.54 -5.58 15.01
N ARG A 53 5.92 -5.42 13.83
CA ARG A 53 6.59 -5.41 12.54
C ARG A 53 7.21 -4.07 12.15
N TYR A 54 6.61 -2.95 12.54
CA TYR A 54 6.98 -1.63 12.05
C TYR A 54 7.58 -0.74 13.14
N ALA A 55 8.62 0.01 12.78
CA ALA A 55 9.17 1.03 13.66
C ALA A 55 8.15 2.17 13.93
N PRO A 56 8.21 2.83 15.10
CA PRO A 56 7.23 3.86 15.47
C PRO A 56 7.08 5.01 14.46
N ASP A 57 8.17 5.42 13.82
CA ASP A 57 8.16 6.44 12.76
C ASP A 57 7.36 6.01 11.53
N ARG A 58 7.38 4.71 11.20
CA ARG A 58 6.58 4.15 10.11
C ARG A 58 5.11 4.04 10.48
N ILE A 59 4.82 3.63 11.72
CA ILE A 59 3.45 3.60 12.25
C ILE A 59 2.82 5.00 12.19
N ALA A 60 3.58 6.06 12.47
CA ALA A 60 3.12 7.45 12.35
C ALA A 60 2.62 7.84 10.96
N HIS A 61 3.09 7.17 9.91
CA HIS A 61 2.68 7.43 8.53
C HIS A 61 1.50 6.57 8.05
N LEU A 62 1.20 5.44 8.71
CA LEU A 62 0.09 4.56 8.32
C LEU A 62 -1.26 5.28 8.15
N PRO A 63 -1.69 6.21 9.03
CA PRO A 63 -2.97 6.89 8.85
C PRO A 63 -3.07 7.64 7.51
N ARG A 64 -1.96 8.19 7.01
CA ARG A 64 -1.91 8.88 5.72
C ARG A 64 -1.99 7.90 4.55
N TYR A 65 -1.28 6.76 4.63
CA TYR A 65 -1.39 5.70 3.62
C TYR A 65 -2.81 5.13 3.56
N LEU A 66 -3.45 4.94 4.72
CA LEU A 66 -4.84 4.51 4.83
C LEU A 66 -5.81 5.55 4.25
N LYS A 67 -5.57 6.84 4.47
CA LYS A 67 -6.35 7.91 3.82
C LYS A 67 -6.21 7.89 2.29
N ALA A 68 -5.02 7.62 1.76
CA ALA A 68 -4.82 7.43 0.31
C ALA A 68 -5.59 6.22 -0.23
N PHE A 69 -5.65 5.13 0.54
CA PHE A 69 -6.47 3.95 0.23
C PHE A 69 -7.96 4.29 0.13
N LYS A 70 -8.50 5.04 1.08
CA LYS A 70 -9.90 5.51 1.05
C LYS A 70 -10.18 6.34 -0.19
N ILE A 71 -9.32 7.30 -0.51
CA ILE A 71 -9.45 8.14 -1.72
C ILE A 71 -9.43 7.28 -2.99
N ARG A 72 -8.54 6.28 -3.06
CA ARG A 72 -8.48 5.33 -4.17
C ARG A 72 -9.79 4.53 -4.29
N ALA A 73 -10.31 4.02 -3.17
CA ALA A 73 -11.55 3.25 -3.16
C ALA A 73 -12.73 4.09 -3.69
N GLU A 74 -12.89 5.32 -3.20
CA GLU A 74 -13.96 6.24 -3.61
C GLU A 74 -13.87 6.60 -5.10
N ARG A 75 -12.68 7.01 -5.56
CA ARG A 75 -12.45 7.41 -6.96
C ARG A 75 -12.52 6.23 -7.92
N GLY A 76 -11.93 5.10 -7.55
CA GLY A 76 -11.91 3.90 -8.39
C GLY A 76 -13.28 3.22 -8.49
N ALA A 77 -14.14 3.34 -7.47
CA ALA A 77 -15.53 2.89 -7.58
C ALA A 77 -16.33 3.71 -8.59
N TYR A 78 -16.03 5.01 -8.71
CA TYR A 78 -16.65 5.91 -9.68
C TYR A 78 -16.07 5.73 -11.10
N ASP A 79 -14.74 5.68 -11.24
CA ASP A 79 -14.03 5.56 -12.51
C ASP A 79 -12.96 4.45 -12.44
N ARG A 80 -13.35 3.25 -12.83
CA ARG A 80 -12.52 2.03 -12.71
C ARG A 80 -11.39 1.99 -13.73
N ASP A 81 -11.61 2.50 -14.93
CA ASP A 81 -10.61 2.43 -16.00
C ASP A 81 -9.42 3.33 -15.65
N LYS A 82 -9.70 4.51 -15.06
CA LYS A 82 -8.67 5.39 -14.53
C LYS A 82 -7.95 4.83 -13.32
N ASP A 83 -8.63 4.11 -12.41
CA ASP A 83 -7.93 3.36 -11.35
C ASP A 83 -7.03 2.28 -11.94
N GLN A 84 -7.50 1.55 -12.95
CA GLN A 84 -6.76 0.47 -13.58
C GLN A 84 -5.49 0.97 -14.29
N GLU A 85 -5.57 2.08 -15.02
CA GLU A 85 -4.40 2.75 -15.61
C GLU A 85 -3.37 3.11 -14.53
N LYS A 86 -3.83 3.75 -13.44
CA LYS A 86 -2.98 4.12 -12.31
C LYS A 86 -2.39 2.90 -11.60
N ALA A 87 -3.17 1.84 -11.41
CA ALA A 87 -2.74 0.59 -10.80
C ALA A 87 -1.65 -0.09 -11.65
N GLY A 88 -1.77 -0.03 -12.98
CA GLY A 88 -0.73 -0.53 -13.91
C GLY A 88 0.63 0.12 -13.69
N ARG A 89 0.68 1.39 -13.26
CA ARG A 89 1.94 2.08 -12.92
C ARG A 89 2.59 1.57 -11.64
N ILE A 90 1.82 1.00 -10.73
CA ILE A 90 2.28 0.46 -9.44
C ILE A 90 2.61 -1.04 -9.53
N GLU A 91 1.89 -1.75 -10.42
CA GLU A 91 1.89 -3.21 -10.52
C GLU A 91 3.29 -3.85 -10.57
N PRO A 92 4.26 -3.35 -11.38
CA PRO A 92 5.60 -3.94 -11.44
C PRO A 92 6.29 -4.00 -10.08
N PHE A 93 6.10 -2.97 -9.26
CA PHE A 93 6.74 -2.87 -7.94
C PHE A 93 6.03 -3.74 -6.90
N THR A 94 4.70 -3.80 -6.91
CA THR A 94 3.96 -4.71 -6.01
C THR A 94 4.21 -6.19 -6.33
N LYS A 95 4.37 -6.54 -7.62
CA LYS A 95 4.78 -7.88 -8.03
C LYS A 95 6.20 -8.17 -7.56
N ALA A 96 7.12 -7.24 -7.74
CA ALA A 96 8.49 -7.38 -7.28
C ALA A 96 8.58 -7.57 -5.76
N LEU A 97 7.83 -6.78 -4.97
CA LEU A 97 7.74 -6.96 -3.51
C LEU A 97 7.24 -8.36 -3.15
N SER A 98 6.16 -8.83 -3.80
CA SER A 98 5.61 -10.17 -3.55
C SER A 98 6.58 -11.30 -3.88
N ARG A 99 7.37 -11.16 -4.95
CA ARG A 99 8.42 -12.14 -5.32
C ARG A 99 9.57 -12.12 -4.30
N ASN A 100 10.15 -10.95 -4.08
CA ASN A 100 11.30 -10.78 -3.18
C ASN A 100 10.96 -11.13 -1.73
N LEU A 101 9.71 -10.96 -1.29
CA LEU A 101 9.29 -11.40 0.05
C LEU A 101 9.46 -12.92 0.25
N ARG A 102 9.33 -13.72 -0.81
CA ARG A 102 9.59 -15.17 -0.76
C ARG A 102 11.09 -15.47 -0.71
N ASP A 103 11.90 -14.63 -1.35
CA ASP A 103 13.37 -14.80 -1.44
C ASP A 103 14.08 -14.31 -0.18
N ILE A 104 13.49 -13.34 0.55
CA ILE A 104 13.95 -12.87 1.86
C ILE A 104 13.53 -13.90 2.91
N SER A 105 14.15 -15.07 2.83
CA SER A 105 14.08 -16.10 3.85
C SER A 105 14.85 -15.66 5.12
N SER A 106 14.81 -16.51 6.15
CA SER A 106 15.60 -16.38 7.38
C SER A 106 17.11 -16.21 7.17
N HIS A 107 17.62 -16.45 5.95
CA HIS A 107 19.04 -16.36 5.60
C HIS A 107 19.46 -15.05 4.92
N ALA A 108 18.52 -14.16 4.58
CA ALA A 108 18.89 -12.85 4.00
C ALA A 108 19.68 -12.00 5.00
N SER A 109 20.71 -11.30 4.51
CA SER A 109 21.49 -10.36 5.30
C SER A 109 20.61 -9.25 5.90
N LEU A 110 21.03 -8.69 7.04
CA LEU A 110 20.31 -7.58 7.68
C LEU A 110 20.18 -6.37 6.75
N GLU A 111 21.20 -6.10 5.94
CA GLU A 111 21.21 -5.01 4.96
C GLU A 111 20.16 -5.24 3.86
N LYS A 112 20.06 -6.46 3.32
CA LYS A 112 19.05 -6.80 2.32
C LYS A 112 17.63 -6.65 2.86
N ARG A 113 17.40 -7.07 4.12
CA ARG A 113 16.11 -6.87 4.80
C ARG A 113 15.75 -5.39 4.93
N LYS A 114 16.69 -4.55 5.36
CA LYS A 114 16.50 -3.09 5.46
C LYS A 114 16.20 -2.46 4.10
N SER A 115 16.98 -2.80 3.07
CA SER A 115 16.76 -2.27 1.72
C SER A 115 15.42 -2.71 1.12
N PHE A 116 14.96 -3.92 1.43
CA PHE A 116 13.63 -4.38 1.03
C PHE A 116 12.51 -3.64 1.78
N GLU A 117 12.67 -3.42 3.08
CA GLU A 117 11.71 -2.63 3.86
C GLU A 117 11.63 -1.19 3.33
N GLU A 118 12.77 -0.57 3.00
CA GLU A 118 12.79 0.74 2.36
C GLU A 118 12.04 0.74 1.02
N LEU A 119 12.24 -0.28 0.18
CA LEU A 119 11.50 -0.44 -1.07
C LEU A 119 9.99 -0.55 -0.82
N PHE A 120 9.57 -1.31 0.19
CA PHE A 120 8.15 -1.41 0.59
C PHE A 120 7.57 -0.03 0.90
N TRP A 121 8.23 0.74 1.76
CA TRP A 121 7.76 2.09 2.13
C TRP A 121 7.79 3.07 0.96
N MET A 122 8.78 2.98 0.07
CA MET A 122 8.79 3.77 -1.16
C MET A 122 7.59 3.45 -2.06
N VAL A 123 7.17 2.18 -2.14
CA VAL A 123 5.99 1.78 -2.92
C VAL A 123 4.71 2.38 -2.32
N GLU A 124 4.55 2.35 -0.99
CA GLU A 124 3.41 2.99 -0.33
C GLU A 124 3.39 4.52 -0.55
N GLU A 125 4.55 5.16 -0.54
CA GLU A 125 4.67 6.58 -0.86
C GLU A 125 4.31 6.90 -2.32
N PHE A 126 4.70 6.02 -3.25
CA PHE A 126 4.36 6.18 -4.66
C PHE A 126 2.86 5.99 -4.90
N LYS A 127 2.20 5.08 -4.17
CA LYS A 127 0.74 4.94 -4.19
C LYS A 127 0.06 6.25 -3.77
N VAL A 128 0.53 6.94 -2.73
CA VAL A 128 0.00 8.26 -2.36
C VAL A 128 0.12 9.25 -3.52
N SER A 129 1.30 9.31 -4.14
CA SER A 129 1.55 10.21 -5.28
C SER A 129 0.65 9.92 -6.49
N VAL A 130 0.26 8.67 -6.72
CA VAL A 130 -0.56 8.27 -7.86
C VAL A 130 -2.06 8.43 -7.60
N PHE A 131 -2.52 8.08 -6.40
CA PHE A 131 -3.95 8.01 -6.09
C PHE A 131 -4.48 9.24 -5.34
N ALA A 132 -3.64 9.91 -4.55
CA ALA A 132 -4.05 10.91 -3.56
C ALA A 132 -3.04 12.07 -3.43
N GLN A 133 -2.75 12.75 -4.54
CA GLN A 133 -1.79 13.87 -4.60
C GLN A 133 -2.11 14.99 -3.60
N GLU A 134 -3.39 15.20 -3.29
CA GLU A 134 -3.85 16.18 -2.30
C GLU A 134 -3.29 15.94 -0.89
N LEU A 135 -2.87 14.72 -0.55
CA LEU A 135 -2.31 14.40 0.76
C LEU A 135 -0.86 14.86 0.92
N LYS A 136 -0.23 15.27 -0.19
CA LYS A 136 1.21 15.56 -0.28
C LYS A 136 2.07 14.38 0.17
N THR A 137 3.36 14.46 -0.12
CA THR A 137 4.33 13.45 0.30
C THR A 137 5.44 14.12 1.10
N PRO A 138 5.96 13.47 2.17
CA PRO A 138 7.12 13.99 2.89
C PRO A 138 8.35 14.01 1.98
N PHE A 139 8.41 13.11 1.00
CA PHE A 139 9.41 13.10 -0.06
C PHE A 139 8.80 12.55 -1.35
N PRO A 140 9.16 13.09 -2.53
CA PRO A 140 8.62 12.59 -3.79
C PRO A 140 9.22 11.21 -4.11
N VAL A 141 8.36 10.23 -4.37
CA VAL A 141 8.77 8.94 -4.97
C VAL A 141 8.21 8.87 -6.38
N SER A 142 9.04 8.44 -7.31
CA SER A 142 8.68 8.23 -8.72
C SER A 142 8.98 6.79 -9.14
N ALA A 143 8.39 6.33 -10.24
CA ALA A 143 8.68 5.01 -10.81
C ALA A 143 10.19 4.81 -11.04
N LYS A 144 10.89 5.81 -11.57
CA LYS A 144 12.36 5.76 -11.77
C LYS A 144 13.14 5.55 -10.46
N ARG A 145 12.70 6.17 -9.36
CA ARG A 145 13.34 5.98 -8.04
C ARG A 145 13.08 4.57 -7.50
N LEU A 146 11.86 4.06 -7.68
CA LEU A 146 11.51 2.68 -7.32
C LEU A 146 12.29 1.64 -8.12
N GLU A 147 12.40 1.82 -9.44
CA GLU A 147 13.19 0.94 -10.30
C GLU A 147 14.66 0.88 -9.87
N LYS A 148 15.25 2.03 -9.49
CA LYS A 148 16.62 2.08 -8.97
C LYS A 148 16.74 1.27 -7.68
N LYS A 149 15.84 1.49 -6.71
CA LYS A 149 15.87 0.78 -5.42
C LYS A 149 15.59 -0.70 -5.58
N LEU A 150 14.68 -1.08 -6.48
CA LEU A 150 14.40 -2.49 -6.77
C LEU A 150 15.64 -3.20 -7.31
N ARG A 151 16.33 -2.63 -8.30
CA ARG A 151 17.58 -3.20 -8.83
C ARG A 151 18.67 -3.31 -7.77
N GLU A 152 18.72 -2.37 -6.83
CA GLU A 152 19.65 -2.43 -5.70
C GLU A 152 19.33 -3.65 -4.82
N VAL A 153 18.06 -3.82 -4.40
CA VAL A 153 17.61 -4.97 -3.60
C VAL A 153 17.89 -6.30 -4.30
N GLU A 154 17.61 -6.40 -5.60
CA GLU A 154 17.81 -7.63 -6.39
C GLU A 154 19.30 -8.01 -6.56
N ARG A 155 20.22 -7.05 -6.43
CA ARG A 155 21.68 -7.29 -6.50
C ARG A 155 22.29 -7.68 -5.16
N MET A 156 21.61 -7.41 -4.06
CA MET A 156 22.08 -7.80 -2.73
C MET A 156 21.93 -9.31 -2.57
N VAL A 157 23.01 -9.99 -2.15
CA VAL A 157 23.00 -11.44 -1.86
C VAL A 157 22.33 -11.68 -0.52
#